data_AF-A0A2V6JZT4-F1
#
_entry.id   AF-A0A2V6JZT4-F1
#
_cell.length_a   1.000
_cell.length_b   1.000
_cell.length_c   1.000
_cell.angle_alpha   90.00
_cell.angle_beta   90.00
_cell.angle_gamma   90.00
#
_symmetry.space_group_name_H-M   'P 1'
#
loop_
_entity.id
_entity.type
_entity.pdbx_description
1 polymer ?
#
loop_
_entity_poly.entity_id
_entity_poly.type
_entity_poly.pdbx_seq_one_letter_code
_entity_poly.pdbx_strand_id
1 'polypeptide(L)'
;STYGDENERRDSNKRKVMILGGGPNRIGQGIEFDYCCVHAAFALRELGFETIMVNSNPETVSTDYDTSDKLYFEPLTLEDVLNIYDQEKPEGVFVQFG
;
A
#
# COMPACT_ATOMS: atom_id res chain seq x y z
N SER A 1 -2.31 -0.36 12.50
CA SER A 1 -1.11 0.01 13.24
C SER A 1 -1.53 0.08 14.68
N THR A 2 -0.62 -0.09 15.62
CA THR A 2 -0.98 -0.06 17.04
C THR A 2 0.16 0.51 17.84
N TYR A 3 -0.19 1.24 18.89
CA TYR A 3 0.77 1.75 19.87
C TYR A 3 0.99 0.66 20.93
N GLY A 4 1.80 -0.33 20.57
CA GLY A 4 2.22 -1.44 21.44
C GLY A 4 3.75 -1.52 21.56
N ASP A 5 4.23 -2.45 22.38
CA ASP A 5 5.65 -2.60 22.67
C ASP A 5 6.42 -3.46 21.65
N GLU A 6 5.70 -4.18 20.79
CA GLU A 6 6.28 -5.12 19.80
C GLU A 6 6.00 -4.67 18.36
N ASN A 7 6.94 -5.00 17.45
CA ASN A 7 6.81 -4.73 16.02
C ASN A 7 6.95 -6.03 15.22
N GLU A 8 5.84 -6.49 14.64
CA GLU A 8 5.74 -7.76 13.90
C GLU A 8 6.10 -7.65 12.41
N ARG A 9 6.57 -6.47 11.98
CA ARG A 9 6.93 -6.23 10.58
C ARG A 9 8.06 -7.15 10.15
N ARG A 10 7.91 -7.75 8.96
CA ARG A 10 8.96 -8.56 8.33
C ARG A 10 9.98 -7.67 7.63
N ASP A 11 11.25 -7.80 7.98
CA ASP A 11 12.33 -7.11 7.28
C ASP A 11 12.66 -7.77 5.94
N SER A 12 13.06 -6.92 4.99
CA SER A 12 13.47 -7.33 3.64
C SER A 12 14.51 -6.34 3.11
N ASN A 13 15.51 -6.88 2.42
CA ASN A 13 16.57 -6.13 1.74
C ASN A 13 16.25 -5.85 0.26
N LYS A 14 15.04 -6.19 -0.21
CA LYS A 14 14.62 -5.88 -1.58
C LYS A 14 14.37 -4.38 -1.72
N ARG A 15 14.46 -3.89 -2.96
CA ARG A 15 14.04 -2.53 -3.31
C ARG A 15 12.54 -2.45 -3.19
N LYS A 16 12.03 -1.46 -2.45
CA LYS A 16 10.61 -1.36 -2.12
C LYS A 16 9.96 -0.15 -2.77
N VAL A 17 8.72 -0.31 -3.20
CA VAL A 17 7.88 0.78 -3.68
C VAL A 17 6.56 0.75 -2.94
N MET A 18 6.14 1.92 -2.46
CA MET A 18 4.86 2.10 -1.79
C MET A 18 3.80 2.58 -2.77
N ILE A 19 2.59 2.05 -2.66
CA ILE A 19 1.41 2.42 -3.45
C ILE A 19 0.32 2.85 -2.48
N LEU A 20 -0.16 4.08 -2.64
CA LEU A 20 -1.30 4.57 -1.88
C LEU A 20 -2.59 4.26 -2.65
N GLY A 21 -3.51 3.55 -2.00
CA GLY A 21 -4.86 3.31 -2.52
C GLY A 21 -5.74 4.55 -2.44
N GLY A 22 -7.02 4.40 -2.83
CA GLY A 22 -7.99 5.50 -2.82
C GLY A 22 -8.80 5.65 -1.54
N GLY A 23 -8.76 4.67 -0.63
CA GLY A 23 -9.66 4.64 0.52
C GLY A 23 -11.10 4.28 0.12
N PRO A 24 -12.10 4.64 0.95
CA PRO A 24 -13.48 4.22 0.73
C PRO A 24 -14.05 4.74 -0.59
N ASN A 25 -14.70 3.85 -1.36
CA ASN A 25 -15.34 4.21 -2.61
C ASN A 25 -16.43 5.27 -2.40
N ARG A 26 -16.49 6.25 -3.30
CA ARG A 26 -17.50 7.32 -3.32
C ARG A 26 -17.81 7.75 -4.74
N ILE A 27 -18.88 8.53 -4.91
CA ILE A 27 -19.23 9.08 -6.23
C ILE A 27 -18.05 9.90 -6.76
N GLY A 28 -17.53 9.51 -7.92
CA GLY A 28 -16.36 10.13 -8.56
C GLY A 28 -15.00 9.56 -8.15
N GLN A 29 -14.98 8.56 -7.26
CA GLN A 29 -13.77 7.82 -6.86
C GLN A 29 -14.16 6.37 -6.56
N GLY A 30 -14.18 5.53 -7.59
CA GLY A 30 -14.65 4.15 -7.53
C GLY A 30 -13.57 3.09 -7.75
N ILE A 31 -14.02 1.91 -8.18
CA ILE A 31 -13.20 0.71 -8.40
C ILE A 31 -12.12 0.90 -9.46
N GLU A 32 -12.26 1.89 -10.34
CA GLU A 32 -11.27 2.23 -11.35
C GLU A 32 -9.89 2.56 -10.74
N PHE A 33 -9.86 3.18 -9.55
CA PHE A 33 -8.62 3.50 -8.84
C PHE A 33 -8.00 2.24 -8.20
N ASP A 34 -8.84 1.34 -7.68
CA ASP A 34 -8.38 0.03 -7.18
C ASP A 34 -7.68 -0.77 -8.29
N TYR A 35 -8.29 -0.81 -9.49
CA TYR A 35 -7.71 -1.45 -10.66
C TYR A 35 -6.32 -0.89 -11.00
N CYS A 36 -6.14 0.43 -10.97
CA CYS A 36 -4.85 1.07 -11.20
C CYS A 36 -3.80 0.65 -10.15
N CYS A 37 -4.17 0.63 -8.86
CA CYS A 37 -3.28 0.20 -7.77
C CYS A 37 -2.86 -1.27 -7.91
N VAL A 38 -3.79 -2.17 -8.25
CA VAL A 38 -3.53 -3.61 -8.46
C VAL A 38 -2.53 -3.80 -9.61
N HIS A 39 -2.75 -3.16 -10.75
CA HIS A 39 -1.86 -3.29 -11.90
C HIS A 39 -0.47 -2.68 -11.65
N ALA A 40 -0.39 -1.60 -10.86
CA ALA A 40 0.88 -1.04 -10.43
C ALA A 40 1.67 -2.04 -9.57
N ALA A 41 1.01 -2.71 -8.63
CA ALA A 41 1.64 -3.74 -7.80
C ALA A 41 2.17 -4.91 -8.63
N PHE A 42 1.37 -5.41 -9.59
CA PHE A 42 1.79 -6.48 -10.48
C PHE A 42 2.98 -6.09 -11.36
N ALA A 43 2.94 -4.90 -11.97
CA ALA A 43 4.04 -4.42 -12.81
C ALA A 43 5.34 -4.23 -12.00
N LEU A 44 5.25 -3.69 -10.78
CA LEU A 44 6.42 -3.51 -9.90
C LEU A 44 6.99 -4.86 -9.46
N ARG A 45 6.14 -5.84 -9.17
CA ARG A 45 6.55 -7.21 -8.84
C ARG A 45 7.30 -7.87 -10.00
N GLU A 46 6.82 -7.72 -11.24
CA GLU A 46 7.51 -8.21 -12.45
C GLU A 46 8.89 -7.54 -12.65
N LEU A 47 9.02 -6.28 -12.25
CA LEU A 47 10.29 -5.53 -12.26
C LEU A 47 11.21 -5.86 -11.07
N GLY A 48 10.80 -6.77 -10.18
CA GLY A 48 11.59 -7.23 -9.04
C GLY A 48 11.56 -6.32 -7.81
N PHE A 49 10.61 -5.39 -7.75
CA PHE A 49 10.37 -4.59 -6.54
C PHE A 49 9.47 -5.33 -5.55
N GLU A 50 9.74 -5.12 -4.27
CA GLU A 50 8.81 -5.45 -3.20
C GLU A 50 7.77 -4.34 -3.08
N THR A 51 6.50 -4.74 -3.10
CA THR A 51 5.37 -3.82 -3.16
C THR A 51 4.73 -3.64 -1.80
N ILE A 52 4.51 -2.39 -1.40
CA ILE A 52 3.86 -2.01 -0.14
C ILE A 52 2.55 -1.31 -0.47
N MET A 53 1.42 -1.96 -0.27
CA MET A 53 0.10 -1.36 -0.45
C MET A 53 -0.39 -0.74 0.85
N VAL A 54 -0.86 0.51 0.79
CA VAL A 54 -1.56 1.17 1.90
C VAL A 54 -2.97 1.51 1.44
N ASN A 55 -3.98 0.90 2.04
CA ASN A 55 -5.37 1.18 1.71
C ASN A 55 -6.28 0.79 2.90
N SER A 56 -7.45 1.41 2.99
CA SER A 56 -8.40 1.19 4.09
C SER A 56 -9.76 0.66 3.64
N ASN A 57 -9.93 0.37 2.34
CA ASN A 57 -11.22 -0.02 1.78
C ASN A 57 -11.38 -1.55 1.76
N PRO A 58 -12.23 -2.15 2.62
CA PRO A 58 -12.38 -3.60 2.71
C PRO A 58 -13.02 -4.23 1.47
N GLU A 59 -13.59 -3.45 0.55
CA GLU A 59 -14.29 -3.94 -0.65
C GLU A 59 -13.36 -4.09 -1.87
N THR A 60 -12.05 -3.89 -1.70
CA THR A 60 -11.10 -3.73 -2.82
C THR A 60 -10.12 -4.87 -2.95
N VAL A 61 -9.72 -5.17 -4.19
CA VAL A 61 -8.74 -6.22 -4.51
C VAL A 61 -7.32 -5.78 -4.11
N SER A 62 -7.03 -4.48 -4.09
CA SER A 62 -5.77 -3.96 -3.52
C SER A 62 -5.57 -4.32 -2.05
N THR A 63 -6.65 -4.53 -1.28
CA THR A 63 -6.57 -4.98 0.12
C THR A 63 -6.54 -6.50 0.29
N ASP A 64 -6.32 -7.25 -0.79
CA ASP A 64 -5.98 -8.68 -0.70
C ASP A 64 -4.47 -8.84 -0.44
N TYR A 65 -4.12 -9.76 0.45
CA TYR A 65 -2.72 -10.08 0.80
C TYR A 65 -1.95 -10.68 -0.38
N ASP A 66 -2.62 -11.25 -1.38
CA ASP A 66 -1.96 -11.81 -2.56
C ASP A 66 -1.55 -10.71 -3.58
N THR A 67 -2.15 -9.52 -3.49
CA THR A 67 -1.93 -8.41 -4.44
C THR A 67 -0.60 -7.71 -4.24
N SER A 68 -0.10 -7.62 -3.00
CA SER A 68 1.16 -6.93 -2.66
C SER A 68 2.02 -7.78 -1.74
N ASP A 69 3.33 -7.52 -1.67
CA ASP A 69 4.21 -8.25 -0.75
C ASP A 69 3.92 -7.88 0.72
N LYS A 70 3.51 -6.62 0.93
CA LYS A 70 3.09 -6.08 2.23
C LYS A 70 1.84 -5.25 2.06
N LEU A 71 0.81 -5.58 2.84
CA LEU A 71 -0.41 -4.80 2.94
C LEU A 71 -0.50 -4.13 4.31
N TYR A 72 -0.64 -2.82 4.31
CA TYR A 72 -1.00 -2.01 5.47
C TYR A 72 -2.45 -1.58 5.35
N PHE A 73 -3.31 -2.20 6.17
CA PHE A 73 -4.72 -1.84 6.25
C PHE A 73 -4.89 -0.64 7.18
N GLU A 74 -4.43 0.53 6.72
CA GLU A 74 -4.38 1.77 7.50
C GLU A 74 -5.14 2.91 6.81
N PRO A 75 -5.61 3.92 7.58
CA PRO A 75 -6.12 5.14 7.01
C PRO A 75 -5.07 5.84 6.12
N LEU A 76 -5.52 6.47 5.04
CA LEU A 76 -4.67 7.26 4.14
C LEU A 76 -4.51 8.70 4.66
N THR A 77 -4.10 8.83 5.92
CA THR A 77 -3.75 10.14 6.50
C THR A 77 -2.26 10.40 6.36
N LEU A 78 -1.86 11.67 6.48
CA LEU A 78 -0.44 12.04 6.45
C LEU A 78 0.35 11.33 7.55
N GLU A 79 -0.21 11.24 8.76
CA GLU A 79 0.43 10.62 9.92
C GLU A 79 0.66 9.13 9.69
N ASP A 80 -0.40 8.40 9.31
CA ASP A 80 -0.34 6.96 9.11
C ASP A 80 0.62 6.59 7.97
N VAL A 81 0.56 7.33 6.85
CA VAL A 81 1.43 7.09 5.69
C VAL A 81 2.89 7.38 6.02
N LEU A 82 3.19 8.48 6.73
CA LEU A 82 4.56 8.80 7.14
C LEU A 82 5.10 7.78 8.14
N ASN A 83 4.28 7.31 9.08
CA ASN A 83 4.68 6.25 10.01
C ASN A 83 5.09 4.98 9.27
N ILE A 84 4.34 4.56 8.24
CA ILE A 84 4.71 3.40 7.41
C ILE A 84 5.96 3.71 6.58
N TYR A 85 6.05 4.91 5.99
CA TYR A 85 7.18 5.32 5.16
C TYR A 85 8.50 5.30 5.92
N ASP A 86 8.53 5.88 7.12
CA ASP A 86 9.75 5.98 7.96
C ASP A 86 10.23 4.61 8.42
N GLN A 87 9.29 3.69 8.64
CA GLN A 87 9.58 2.30 8.95
C GLN A 87 10.14 1.60 7.71
N GLU A 88 9.38 1.54 6.62
CA GLU A 88 9.70 0.69 5.46
C GLU A 88 10.82 1.23 4.59
N LYS A 89 11.01 2.55 4.58
CA LYS A 89 12.00 3.30 3.77
C LYS A 89 11.94 2.92 2.29
N PRO A 90 10.77 3.04 1.62
CA PRO A 90 10.66 2.72 0.22
C PRO A 90 11.50 3.68 -0.64
N GLU A 91 11.95 3.20 -1.79
CA GLU A 91 12.72 4.00 -2.75
C GLU A 91 11.85 5.06 -3.42
N GLY A 92 10.56 4.78 -3.57
CA GLY A 92 9.59 5.68 -4.16
C GLY A 92 8.16 5.37 -3.70
N VAL A 93 7.28 6.34 -3.94
CA VAL A 93 5.86 6.26 -3.59
C VAL A 93 5.01 6.65 -4.81
N PHE A 94 4.04 5.81 -5.13
CA PHE A 94 3.00 6.11 -6.12
C PHE A 94 1.79 6.73 -5.41
N VAL A 95 1.48 7.96 -5.80
CA VAL A 95 0.40 8.80 -5.23
C VAL A 95 -0.64 9.19 -6.28
N GLN A 96 -0.49 8.72 -7.52
CA GLN A 96 -1.26 9.16 -8.68
C GLN A 96 -2.42 8.23 -9.04
N PHE A 97 -2.53 7.06 -8.41
CA PHE A 97 -3.40 5.96 -8.84
C PHE A 97 -4.61 5.70 -7.94
N GLY A 98 -4.64 6.28 -6.74
CA GLY A 98 -5.68 6.12 -5.72
C GLY A 98 -6.51 7.38 -5.51
#